data_AF-A0A3F2UXR5-F1
#
_entry.id   AF-A0A3F2UXR5-F1
#
_cell.length_a   1.000
_cell.length_b   1.000
_cell.length_c   1.000
_cell.angle_alpha   90.00
_cell.angle_beta   90.00
_cell.angle_gamma   90.00
#
_symmetry.space_group_name_H-M   'P 1'
#
loop_
_entity.id
_entity.type
_entity.pdbx_description
1 polymer ?
#
loop_
_entity_poly.entity_id
_entity_poly.type
_entity_poly.pdbx_seq_one_letter_code
_entity_poly.pdbx_strand_id
1 'polypeptide(L)'
;MVKRLKLQKLWNLVSENEQRFFESTAPTEQQFVNATWRIETLHLLLWSLNTVETDASLSEMCSVEDVQAVFDFFLSDSGNFIKSSELRLVDEIDSYNEQIYQAHWKVRDAQINGKAIPDKLMPSVIKERHYAINWLTGYCGQEWDDVTTDT
;
A
#
# COMPACT_ATOMS: atom_id res chain seq x y z
N MET A 1 0.80 -5.48 -19.35
CA MET A 1 0.50 -5.83 -17.95
C MET A 1 -0.62 -6.85 -17.83
N VAL A 2 -1.89 -6.53 -18.16
CA VAL A 2 -3.06 -7.44 -18.04
C VAL A 2 -2.83 -8.84 -18.63
N LYS A 3 -2.30 -8.93 -19.85
CA LYS A 3 -1.98 -10.22 -20.49
C LYS A 3 -1.05 -11.09 -19.63
N ARG A 4 -0.06 -10.49 -18.97
CA ARG A 4 0.89 -11.20 -18.10
C ARG A 4 0.22 -11.72 -16.83
N LEU A 5 -0.60 -10.89 -16.18
CA LEU A 5 -1.40 -11.29 -15.01
C LEU A 5 -2.36 -12.44 -15.33
N LYS A 6 -3.00 -12.41 -16.50
CA LYS A 6 -3.86 -13.51 -16.98
C LYS A 6 -3.06 -14.79 -17.25
N LEU A 7 -1.89 -14.69 -17.90
CA LEU A 7 -1.00 -15.83 -18.14
C LEU A 7 -0.48 -16.49 -16.85
N GLN A 8 -0.21 -15.69 -15.82
CA GLN A 8 0.25 -16.17 -14.52
C GLN A 8 -0.89 -16.56 -13.56
N LYS A 9 -2.15 -16.54 -14.02
CA LYS A 9 -3.36 -16.84 -13.21
C LYS A 9 -3.55 -15.91 -12.00
N LEU A 10 -2.96 -14.71 -12.03
CA LEU A 10 -3.08 -13.70 -10.98
C LEU A 10 -4.27 -12.75 -11.18
N TRP A 11 -4.84 -12.71 -12.39
CA TRP A 11 -5.90 -11.75 -12.73
C TRP A 11 -7.13 -11.82 -11.79
N ASN A 12 -7.49 -13.01 -11.32
CA ASN A 12 -8.64 -13.18 -10.43
C ASN A 12 -8.37 -12.70 -8.99
N LEU A 13 -7.13 -12.34 -8.65
CA LEU A 13 -6.74 -11.77 -7.36
C LEU A 13 -6.64 -10.24 -7.40
N VAL A 14 -6.64 -9.64 -8.60
CA VAL A 14 -6.63 -8.19 -8.80
C VAL A 14 -7.96 -7.63 -8.33
N SER A 15 -7.96 -6.52 -7.59
CA SER A 15 -9.20 -5.97 -7.05
C SER A 15 -10.15 -5.48 -8.14
N GLU A 16 -11.44 -5.33 -7.84
CA GLU A 16 -12.39 -4.85 -8.83
C GLU A 16 -12.03 -3.44 -9.32
N ASN A 17 -11.61 -2.56 -8.41
CA ASN A 17 -11.19 -1.21 -8.76
C ASN A 17 -9.95 -1.22 -9.67
N GLU A 18 -8.98 -2.09 -9.39
CA GLU A 18 -7.78 -2.26 -10.22
C GLU A 18 -8.12 -2.86 -11.60
N GLN A 19 -8.99 -3.86 -11.66
CA GLN A 19 -9.46 -4.43 -12.93
C GLN A 19 -10.15 -3.36 -13.77
N ARG A 20 -11.06 -2.58 -13.17
CA ARG A 20 -11.74 -1.45 -13.85
C ARG A 20 -10.74 -0.41 -14.34
N PHE A 21 -9.68 -0.12 -13.58
CA PHE A 21 -8.64 0.80 -14.01
C PHE A 21 -7.83 0.25 -15.20
N PHE A 22 -7.37 -1.00 -15.13
CA PHE A 22 -6.55 -1.61 -16.18
C PHE A 22 -7.30 -1.86 -17.49
N GLU A 23 -8.61 -2.09 -17.44
CA GLU A 23 -9.44 -2.31 -18.62
C GLU A 23 -10.06 -1.01 -19.17
N SER A 24 -9.95 0.11 -18.44
CA SER A 24 -10.43 1.41 -18.90
C SER A 24 -9.59 1.95 -20.06
N THR A 25 -10.26 2.37 -21.14
CA THR A 25 -9.63 3.06 -22.27
C THR A 25 -9.48 4.57 -22.04
N ALA A 26 -10.14 5.12 -21.02
CA ALA A 26 -10.11 6.53 -20.67
C ALA A 26 -10.34 6.70 -19.15
N PRO A 27 -9.33 6.43 -18.31
CA PRO A 27 -9.45 6.60 -16.87
C PRO A 27 -9.65 8.07 -16.50
N THR A 28 -10.42 8.33 -15.46
CA THR A 28 -10.56 9.69 -14.92
C THR A 28 -9.27 10.16 -14.25
N GLU A 29 -9.10 11.47 -14.09
CA GLU A 29 -7.96 12.02 -13.35
C GLU A 29 -7.85 11.44 -11.93
N GLN A 30 -8.98 11.30 -11.23
CA GLN A 30 -9.01 10.70 -9.90
C GLN A 30 -8.57 9.23 -9.90
N GLN A 31 -8.93 8.46 -10.92
CA GLN A 31 -8.49 7.08 -11.05
C GLN A 31 -6.97 6.99 -11.25
N PHE A 32 -6.39 7.90 -12.06
CA PHE A 32 -4.94 7.99 -12.23
C PHE A 32 -4.23 8.37 -10.93
N VAL A 33 -4.75 9.37 -10.22
CA VAL A 33 -4.22 9.81 -8.92
C VAL A 33 -4.25 8.64 -7.93
N ASN A 34 -5.39 7.96 -7.78
CA ASN A 34 -5.51 6.81 -6.89
C ASN A 34 -4.52 5.69 -7.27
N ALA A 35 -4.42 5.34 -8.56
CA ALA A 35 -3.49 4.32 -9.03
C ALA A 35 -2.02 4.69 -8.77
N THR A 36 -1.67 5.97 -8.86
CA THR A 36 -0.31 6.47 -8.60
C THR A 36 0.04 6.30 -7.12
N TRP A 37 -0.89 6.68 -6.24
CA TRP A 37 -0.71 6.59 -4.79
C TRP A 37 -0.61 5.16 -4.26
N ARG A 38 -1.12 4.15 -5.00
CA ARG A 38 -0.95 2.72 -4.63
C ARG A 38 0.50 2.25 -4.57
N ILE A 39 1.45 3.01 -5.08
CA ILE A 39 2.86 2.70 -4.87
C ILE A 39 3.25 2.71 -3.39
N GLU A 40 2.65 3.59 -2.58
CA GLU A 40 2.90 3.66 -1.13
C GLU A 40 2.34 2.45 -0.39
N THR A 41 1.16 2.02 -0.82
CA THR A 41 0.54 0.79 -0.36
C THR A 41 1.39 -0.44 -0.72
N LEU A 42 1.86 -0.53 -1.97
CA LEU A 42 2.74 -1.60 -2.43
C LEU A 42 4.05 -1.61 -1.63
N HIS A 43 4.66 -0.45 -1.41
CA HIS A 43 5.87 -0.33 -0.60
C HIS A 43 5.68 -0.92 0.81
N LEU A 44 4.57 -0.61 1.48
CA LEU A 44 4.28 -1.19 2.80
C LEU A 44 4.16 -2.72 2.73
N LEU A 45 3.45 -3.26 1.73
CA LEU A 45 3.29 -4.71 1.58
C LEU A 45 4.62 -5.40 1.26
N LEU A 46 5.53 -4.74 0.53
CA LEU A 46 6.88 -5.27 0.29
C LEU A 46 7.75 -5.20 1.54
N TRP A 47 7.63 -4.13 2.33
CA TRP A 47 8.27 -4.00 3.64
C TRP A 47 7.81 -5.10 4.60
N SER A 48 6.51 -5.45 4.60
CA SER A 48 5.98 -6.53 5.44
C SER A 48 6.41 -7.93 4.98
N LEU A 49 6.92 -8.06 3.75
CA LEU A 49 7.51 -9.30 3.22
C LEU A 49 9.04 -9.33 3.26
N ASN A 50 9.67 -8.46 4.08
CA ASN A 50 11.12 -8.31 4.18
C ASN A 50 11.82 -8.05 2.84
N THR A 51 11.09 -7.55 1.83
CA THR A 51 11.60 -7.36 0.47
C THR A 51 12.24 -5.98 0.28
N VAL A 52 11.86 -5.02 1.13
CA VAL A 52 12.48 -3.70 1.21
C VAL A 52 12.96 -3.49 2.66
N GLU A 53 14.24 -3.14 2.82
CA GLU A 53 14.87 -2.97 4.13
C GLU A 53 14.50 -1.65 4.81
N THR A 54 14.20 -0.61 4.02
CA THR A 54 13.91 0.72 4.56
C THR A 54 12.62 0.72 5.36
N ASP A 55 12.68 1.21 6.60
CA ASP A 55 11.48 1.47 7.41
C ASP A 55 10.52 2.35 6.61
N ALA A 56 9.25 1.96 6.61
CA ALA A 56 8.21 2.69 5.90
C ALA A 56 8.01 4.09 6.57
N SER A 57 8.84 5.06 6.20
CA SER A 57 8.82 6.45 6.68
C SER A 57 7.47 7.14 6.52
N LEU A 58 6.92 7.72 7.59
CA LEU A 58 5.63 8.44 7.54
C LEU A 58 5.75 9.89 7.03
N SER A 59 6.97 10.37 6.79
CA SER A 59 7.26 11.73 6.36
C SER A 59 7.66 11.84 4.89
N GLU A 60 7.92 10.72 4.21
CA GLU A 60 8.53 10.69 2.89
C GLU A 60 7.85 9.65 1.99
N MET A 61 7.78 9.94 0.69
CA MET A 61 7.31 8.98 -0.31
C MET A 61 8.34 7.87 -0.46
N CYS A 62 7.88 6.68 -0.84
CA CYS A 62 8.77 5.57 -1.15
C CYS A 62 9.66 5.89 -2.37
N SER A 63 10.83 5.26 -2.44
CA SER A 63 11.63 5.28 -3.67
C SER A 63 10.93 4.45 -4.74
N VAL A 64 10.66 5.08 -5.87
CA VAL A 64 10.09 4.41 -7.05
C VAL A 64 11.06 3.36 -7.57
N GLU A 65 12.36 3.65 -7.51
CA GLU A 65 13.44 2.78 -7.98
C GLU A 65 13.49 1.48 -7.16
N ASP A 66 13.40 1.57 -5.82
CA ASP A 66 13.39 0.40 -4.95
C ASP A 66 12.17 -0.48 -5.20
N VAL A 67 10.99 0.12 -5.36
CA VAL A 67 9.76 -0.61 -5.67
C VAL A 67 9.83 -1.24 -7.06
N GLN A 68 10.38 -0.54 -8.06
CA GLN A 68 10.54 -1.06 -9.42
C GLN A 68 11.51 -2.24 -9.50
N ALA A 69 12.64 -2.17 -8.77
CA ALA A 69 13.63 -3.26 -8.73
C ALA A 69 13.00 -4.56 -8.24
N VAL A 70 12.16 -4.48 -7.20
CA VAL A 70 11.40 -5.63 -6.69
C VAL A 70 10.32 -6.07 -7.68
N PHE A 71 9.60 -5.12 -8.29
CA PHE A 71 8.51 -5.39 -9.20
C PHE A 71 8.95 -6.16 -10.46
N ASP A 72 10.11 -5.82 -11.02
CA ASP A 72 10.67 -6.52 -12.18
C ASP A 72 11.01 -7.98 -11.86
N PHE A 73 11.58 -8.23 -10.68
CA PHE A 73 11.82 -9.58 -10.18
C PHE A 73 10.49 -10.35 -10.02
N PHE A 74 9.50 -9.77 -9.33
CA PHE A 74 8.17 -10.35 -9.14
C PHE A 74 7.49 -10.72 -10.46
N LEU A 75 7.48 -9.81 -11.44
CA LEU A 75 6.81 -10.08 -12.72
C LEU A 75 7.54 -11.16 -13.51
N SER A 76 8.87 -11.25 -13.39
CA SER A 76 9.69 -12.26 -14.06
C SER A 76 9.36 -13.68 -13.60
N ASP A 77 9.21 -13.90 -12.29
CA ASP A 77 8.96 -15.20 -11.69
C ASP A 77 8.10 -15.10 -10.41
N SER A 78 6.82 -14.79 -10.61
CA SER A 78 5.85 -14.63 -9.51
C SER A 78 5.70 -15.89 -8.67
N GLY A 79 5.87 -17.08 -9.27
CA GLY A 79 5.78 -18.34 -8.56
C GLY A 79 6.92 -18.53 -7.55
N ASN A 80 8.15 -18.18 -7.92
CA ASN A 80 9.27 -18.21 -6.99
C ASN A 80 9.17 -17.08 -5.96
N PHE A 81 8.78 -15.87 -6.35
CA PHE A 81 8.54 -14.78 -5.40
C PHE A 81 7.58 -15.18 -4.28
N ILE A 82 6.42 -15.76 -4.63
CA ILE A 82 5.42 -16.20 -3.63
C ILE A 82 6.01 -17.28 -2.70
N LYS A 83 6.79 -18.23 -3.24
CA LYS A 83 7.39 -19.31 -2.46
C LYS A 83 8.52 -18.84 -1.54
N SER A 84 9.25 -17.81 -1.92
CA SER A 84 10.37 -17.25 -1.14
C SER A 84 9.96 -16.10 -0.23
N SER A 85 8.71 -15.65 -0.31
CA SER A 85 8.20 -14.54 0.51
C SER A 85 8.01 -15.00 1.95
N GLU A 86 8.58 -14.25 2.89
CA GLU A 86 8.44 -14.48 4.32
C GLU A 86 7.89 -13.22 4.99
N LEU A 87 6.83 -13.38 5.78
CA LEU A 87 6.25 -12.28 6.54
C LEU A 87 7.26 -11.79 7.60
N ARG A 88 7.41 -10.48 7.70
CA ARG A 88 8.09 -9.78 8.79
C ARG A 88 7.48 -10.18 10.13
N LEU A 89 8.27 -10.07 11.20
CA LEU A 89 7.80 -10.44 12.54
C LEU A 89 6.51 -9.69 12.87
N VAL A 90 5.54 -10.42 13.44
CA VAL A 90 4.23 -9.87 13.81
C VAL A 90 4.39 -8.67 14.74
N ASP A 91 5.29 -8.73 15.72
CA ASP A 91 5.56 -7.62 16.64
C ASP A 91 6.05 -6.34 15.92
N GLU A 92 6.81 -6.47 14.82
CA GLU A 92 7.23 -5.32 14.02
C GLU A 92 6.06 -4.72 13.24
N ILE A 93 5.20 -5.58 12.67
CA ILE A 93 3.99 -5.17 11.95
C ILE A 93 3.03 -4.45 12.91
N ASP A 94 2.76 -5.03 14.09
CA ASP A 94 1.88 -4.45 15.10
C ASP A 94 2.44 -3.13 15.65
N SER A 95 3.75 -3.06 15.89
CA SER A 95 4.42 -1.81 16.29
C SER A 95 4.27 -0.72 15.23
N TYR A 96 4.39 -1.08 13.95
CA TYR A 96 4.18 -0.12 12.87
C TYR A 96 2.70 0.27 12.72
N ASN A 97 1.78 -0.66 12.92
CA ASN A 97 0.34 -0.41 12.90
C ASN A 97 -0.07 0.63 13.95
N GLU A 98 0.43 0.50 15.18
CA GLU A 98 0.18 1.50 16.22
C GLU A 98 0.79 2.86 15.84
N GLN A 99 2.02 2.88 15.32
CA GLN A 99 2.67 4.12 14.90
C GLN A 99 1.88 4.86 13.81
N ILE A 100 1.43 4.15 12.77
CA ILE A 100 0.69 4.77 11.67
C ILE A 100 -0.72 5.18 12.07
N TYR A 101 -1.39 4.40 12.93
CA TYR A 101 -2.67 4.78 13.51
C TYR A 101 -2.56 6.11 14.28
N GLN A 102 -1.58 6.23 15.18
CA GLN A 102 -1.32 7.45 15.95
C GLN A 102 -0.97 8.64 15.05
N ALA A 103 -0.18 8.40 14.00
CA ALA A 103 0.16 9.43 13.02
C ALA A 103 -1.06 9.92 12.24
N HIS A 104 -1.90 8.99 11.76
CA HIS A 104 -3.10 9.34 11.00
C HIS A 104 -4.11 10.08 11.89
N TRP A 105 -4.30 9.65 13.14
CA TRP A 105 -5.11 10.37 14.12
C TRP A 105 -4.62 11.82 14.32
N LYS A 106 -3.31 12.04 14.50
CA LYS A 106 -2.74 13.40 14.63
C LYS A 106 -2.99 14.26 13.39
N VAL A 107 -2.87 13.67 12.20
CA VAL A 107 -3.17 14.35 10.94
C VAL A 107 -4.65 14.74 10.88
N ARG A 108 -5.57 13.83 11.23
CA ARG A 108 -7.01 14.12 11.25
C ARG A 108 -7.38 15.16 12.29
N ASP A 109 -6.86 15.07 13.52
CA ASP A 109 -7.11 16.08 14.55
C ASP A 109 -6.66 17.46 14.09
N ALA A 110 -5.48 17.57 13.48
CA ALA A 110 -4.98 18.83 12.96
C ALA A 110 -5.90 19.38 11.85
N GLN A 111 -6.35 18.55 10.91
CA GLN A 111 -7.27 18.96 9.85
C GLN A 111 -8.63 19.42 10.39
N ILE A 112 -9.23 18.66 11.31
CA ILE A 112 -10.55 18.95 11.91
C ILE A 112 -10.49 20.25 12.72
N ASN A 113 -9.42 20.46 13.47
CA ASN A 113 -9.26 21.63 14.33
C ASN A 113 -8.56 22.82 13.65
N GLY A 114 -8.27 22.73 12.35
CA GLY A 114 -7.57 23.79 11.61
C GLY A 114 -6.16 24.11 12.12
N LYS A 115 -5.47 23.12 12.71
CA LYS A 115 -4.08 23.24 13.16
C LYS A 115 -3.13 22.86 12.02
N ALA A 116 -1.87 23.28 12.14
CA ALA A 116 -0.83 22.81 11.23
C ALA A 116 -0.62 21.29 11.36
N ILE A 117 -0.44 20.61 10.24
CA ILE A 117 0.02 19.22 10.23
C ILE A 117 1.45 19.18 10.81
N PRO A 118 1.79 18.23 11.70
CA PRO A 118 3.16 18.10 12.18
C PRO A 118 4.17 17.92 11.03
N ASP A 119 5.27 18.67 11.04
CA ASP A 119 6.26 18.73 9.93
C ASP A 119 6.85 17.37 9.51
N LYS A 120 6.77 16.37 10.38
CA LYS A 120 7.28 15.01 10.14
C LYS A 120 6.20 14.02 9.71
N LEU A 121 5.05 14.49 9.21
CA LEU A 121 3.95 13.66 8.77
C LEU A 121 3.45 14.10 7.39
N MET A 122 3.37 13.15 6.46
CA MET A 122 2.80 13.40 5.14
C MET A 122 1.42 12.74 5.03
N PRO A 123 0.32 13.53 5.01
CA PRO A 123 -1.04 12.98 5.06
C PRO A 123 -1.35 11.94 3.99
N SER A 124 -0.91 12.16 2.74
CA SER A 124 -1.18 11.24 1.63
C SER A 124 -0.48 9.89 1.80
N VAL A 125 0.79 9.88 2.21
CA VAL A 125 1.55 8.65 2.47
C VAL A 125 0.94 7.88 3.64
N ILE A 126 0.65 8.58 4.74
CA ILE A 126 0.04 7.98 5.93
C ILE A 126 -1.30 7.33 5.59
N LYS A 127 -2.13 7.98 4.77
CA LYS A 127 -3.42 7.43 4.36
C LYS A 127 -3.27 6.11 3.59
N GLU A 128 -2.40 6.08 2.57
CA GLU A 128 -2.23 4.90 1.71
C GLU A 128 -1.55 3.73 2.41
N ARG A 129 -0.64 4.02 3.34
CA ARG A 129 0.00 3.00 4.17
C ARG A 129 -0.92 2.53 5.31
N HIS A 130 -1.75 3.40 5.88
CA HIS A 130 -2.75 3.00 6.88
C HIS A 130 -3.76 2.04 6.25
N TYR A 131 -4.19 2.33 5.02
CA TYR A 131 -5.04 1.45 4.23
C TYR A 131 -4.41 0.05 4.06
N ALA A 132 -3.14 0.01 3.66
CA ALA A 132 -2.43 -1.25 3.43
C ALA A 132 -2.27 -2.08 4.72
N ILE A 133 -1.95 -1.44 5.85
CA ILE A 133 -1.76 -2.18 7.11
C ILE A 133 -3.07 -2.65 7.72
N ASN A 134 -4.17 -1.89 7.55
CA ASN A 134 -5.49 -2.32 7.99
C ASN A 134 -5.91 -3.61 7.27
N TRP A 135 -5.68 -3.68 5.97
CA TRP A 135 -5.88 -4.91 5.22
C TRP A 135 -4.96 -6.04 5.71
N LEU A 136 -3.67 -5.77 5.85
CA LEU A 136 -2.66 -6.76 6.27
C LEU A 136 -2.98 -7.37 7.64
N THR A 137 -3.44 -6.56 8.58
CA THR A 137 -3.78 -6.97 9.96
C THR A 137 -5.20 -7.50 10.10
N GLY A 138 -6.00 -7.49 9.03
CA GLY A 138 -7.37 -7.96 9.03
C GLY A 138 -8.34 -7.05 9.79
N TYR A 139 -8.07 -5.75 9.85
CA TYR A 139 -8.95 -4.76 10.47
C TYR A 139 -10.37 -4.87 9.90
N CYS A 140 -11.35 -5.11 10.78
CA CYS A 140 -12.76 -5.32 10.43
C CYS A 140 -13.03 -6.45 9.40
N GLY A 141 -12.05 -7.30 9.08
CA GLY A 141 -12.19 -8.37 8.08
C GLY A 141 -12.60 -7.87 6.69
N GLN A 142 -12.18 -6.66 6.32
CA GLN A 142 -12.57 -6.01 5.07
C GLN A 142 -11.79 -6.55 3.87
N GLU A 143 -12.48 -6.68 2.74
CA GLU A 143 -11.85 -6.96 1.45
C GLU A 143 -11.07 -5.73 0.98
N TRP A 144 -10.09 -5.96 0.09
CA TRP A 144 -9.13 -4.93 -0.31
C TRP A 144 -9.77 -3.60 -0.66
N ASP A 145 -10.77 -3.58 -1.55
CA ASP A 145 -11.41 -2.35 -2.04
C ASP A 145 -12.30 -1.65 -1.01
N ASP A 146 -12.64 -2.31 0.10
CA ASP A 146 -13.57 -1.84 1.14
C ASP A 146 -12.86 -1.35 2.40
N VAL A 147 -11.53 -1.45 2.46
CA VAL A 147 -10.75 -1.09 3.64
C VAL A 147 -10.93 0.38 3.99
N THR A 148 -11.26 0.64 5.26
CA THR A 148 -11.37 1.99 5.81
C THR A 148 -10.14 2.36 6.62
N THR A 149 -9.96 3.66 6.86
CA THR A 149 -8.85 4.22 7.66
C THR A 149 -9.41 5.13 8.74
N ASP A 150 -10.40 4.62 9.47
CA ASP A 150 -11.11 5.37 10.49
C ASP A 150 -10.16 5.72 11.65
N THR A 151 -9.97 7.02 11.88
CA THR A 151 -9.14 7.62 12.94
C THR A 151 -9.70 8.97 13.35
#